data_AF-A0A381P1I9-F1
#
_entry.id   AF-A0A381P1I9-F1
#
_cell.length_a   1.000
_cell.length_b   1.000
_cell.length_c   1.000
_cell.angle_alpha   90.00
_cell.angle_beta   90.00
_cell.angle_gamma   90.00
#
_symmetry.space_group_name_H-M   'P 1'
#
loop_
_entity.id
_entity.type
_entity.pdbx_description
1 polymer ?
#
loop_
_entity_poly.entity_id
_entity_poly.type
_entity_poly.pdbx_seq_one_letter_code
_entity_poly.pdbx_strand_id
1 'polypeptide(L)'
;VRDGNIMRKTRWNDKLSFICNVIMGKQKPMSKINYTPEMVETAIKAYKADVPLETIAFELDRSVRSVRSKLVREGVYIAKQKPIAIKSNVPTKKELLRDLEVVAPFAVTGFENATKDALQSLINEFERLKDG
;
A
#
# COMPACT_ATOMS: atom_id res chain seq x y z
N VAL A 1 -6.34 -40.70 13.56
CA VAL A 1 -6.95 -39.45 14.07
C VAL A 1 -6.50 -38.30 13.18
N ARG A 2 -7.47 -37.69 12.47
CA ARG A 2 -7.40 -36.48 11.62
C ARG A 2 -6.66 -36.57 10.27
N ASP A 3 -7.17 -37.41 9.37
CA ASP A 3 -7.10 -37.14 7.93
C ASP A 3 -8.13 -36.06 7.59
N GLY A 4 -7.65 -34.82 7.51
CA GLY A 4 -8.47 -33.64 7.29
C GLY A 4 -8.03 -32.84 6.08
N ASN A 5 -8.76 -33.02 4.98
CA ASN A 5 -8.99 -31.99 3.96
C ASN A 5 -7.89 -31.74 2.90
N ILE A 6 -7.55 -32.77 2.11
CA ILE A 6 -6.87 -32.61 0.81
C ILE A 6 -7.94 -32.46 -0.29
N MET A 7 -8.71 -31.38 -0.25
CA MET A 7 -9.45 -30.89 -1.41
C MET A 7 -9.29 -29.37 -1.46
N ARG A 8 -8.09 -28.92 -1.82
CA ARG A 8 -7.96 -27.56 -2.37
C ARG A 8 -8.81 -27.56 -3.64
N LYS A 9 -9.95 -26.85 -3.62
CA LYS A 9 -10.75 -26.53 -4.82
C LYS A 9 -9.78 -26.27 -5.97
N THR A 10 -9.71 -27.20 -6.92
CA THR A 10 -8.99 -27.00 -8.17
C THR A 10 -9.51 -25.70 -8.75
N ARG A 11 -8.61 -24.73 -8.97
CA ARG A 11 -9.00 -23.42 -9.50
C ARG A 11 -9.66 -23.68 -10.85
N TRP A 12 -10.66 -22.89 -11.22
CA TRP A 12 -11.41 -23.07 -12.47
C TRP A 12 -10.48 -23.20 -13.70
N ASN A 13 -9.33 -22.52 -13.67
CA ASN A 13 -8.23 -22.66 -14.63
C ASN A 13 -7.65 -24.09 -14.74
N ASP A 14 -7.54 -24.84 -13.64
CA ASP A 14 -6.95 -26.19 -13.64
C ASP A 14 -7.85 -27.19 -14.38
N LYS A 15 -9.18 -27.07 -14.23
CA LYS A 15 -10.17 -27.89 -14.95
C LYS A 15 -10.20 -27.55 -16.44
N LEU A 16 -10.12 -26.27 -16.80
CA LEU A 16 -10.02 -25.82 -18.19
C LEU A 16 -8.71 -26.27 -18.84
N SER A 17 -7.59 -26.20 -18.13
CA SER A 17 -6.31 -26.70 -18.63
C SER A 17 -6.31 -28.20 -18.87
N PHE A 18 -6.99 -29.00 -18.03
CA PHE A 18 -7.12 -30.45 -18.25
C PHE A 18 -7.92 -30.76 -19.53
N ILE A 19 -9.08 -30.12 -19.70
CA ILE A 19 -9.91 -30.30 -20.90
C ILE A 19 -9.17 -29.84 -22.16
N CYS A 20 -8.51 -28.67 -22.12
CA CYS A 20 -7.69 -28.20 -23.24
C CYS A 20 -6.51 -29.14 -23.55
N ASN A 21 -5.81 -29.70 -22.56
CA ASN A 21 -4.69 -30.60 -22.81
C ASN A 21 -5.14 -31.94 -23.41
N VAL A 22 -6.26 -32.49 -22.93
CA VAL A 22 -6.82 -33.77 -23.42
C VAL A 22 -7.33 -33.64 -24.85
N ILE A 23 -7.93 -32.48 -25.21
CA ILE A 23 -8.49 -32.26 -26.55
C ILE A 23 -7.44 -31.71 -27.55
N MET A 24 -6.49 -30.87 -27.11
CA MET A 24 -5.56 -30.18 -28.02
C MET A 24 -4.15 -30.78 -28.11
N GLY A 25 -3.79 -31.80 -27.32
CA GLY A 25 -2.48 -32.47 -27.43
C GLY A 25 -1.26 -31.54 -27.29
N LYS A 26 -1.41 -30.34 -26.70
CA LYS A 26 -0.30 -29.38 -26.56
C LYS A 26 0.48 -29.69 -25.28
N GLN A 27 1.74 -30.11 -25.43
CA GLN A 27 2.66 -30.23 -24.29
C GLN A 27 2.82 -28.85 -23.62
N LYS A 28 2.76 -28.84 -22.28
CA LYS A 28 3.00 -27.65 -21.46
C LYS A 28 4.43 -27.18 -21.74
N PRO A 29 4.65 -25.96 -22.27
CA PRO A 29 6.01 -25.50 -22.54
C PRO A 29 6.77 -25.46 -21.23
N MET A 30 7.99 -26.03 -21.22
CA MET A 30 8.91 -25.90 -20.09
C MET A 30 8.95 -24.44 -19.67
N SER A 31 8.69 -24.18 -18.38
CA SER A 31 8.74 -22.82 -17.84
C SER A 31 10.12 -22.23 -18.15
N LYS A 32 10.17 -21.19 -18.98
CA LYS A 32 11.41 -20.43 -19.21
C LYS A 32 12.06 -20.15 -17.86
N ILE A 33 13.32 -20.55 -17.72
CA ILE A 33 14.12 -20.23 -16.54
C ILE A 33 14.23 -18.70 -16.50
N ASN A 34 13.46 -18.07 -15.60
CA ASN A 34 13.30 -16.62 -15.59
C ASN A 34 14.51 -15.87 -15.00
N TYR A 35 15.31 -16.55 -14.17
CA TYR A 35 16.52 -16.05 -13.52
C TYR A 35 17.57 -17.17 -13.47
N THR A 36 18.78 -16.87 -13.94
CA THR A 36 19.96 -17.69 -13.66
C THR A 36 20.41 -17.45 -12.21
N PRO A 37 21.15 -18.38 -11.59
CA PRO A 37 21.67 -18.19 -10.23
C PRO A 37 22.52 -16.93 -10.11
N GLU A 38 23.37 -16.66 -11.11
CA GLU A 38 24.23 -15.46 -11.16
C GLU A 38 23.43 -14.15 -11.15
N MET A 39 22.29 -14.10 -11.85
CA MET A 39 21.40 -12.92 -11.83
C MET A 39 20.80 -12.69 -10.44
N VAL A 40 20.51 -13.76 -9.69
CA VAL A 40 19.96 -13.66 -8.34
C VAL A 40 21.01 -13.11 -7.38
N GLU A 41 22.23 -13.62 -7.43
CA GLU A 41 23.34 -13.12 -6.62
C GLU A 41 23.63 -11.64 -6.90
N THR A 42 23.66 -11.26 -8.19
CA THR A 42 23.82 -9.86 -8.61
C THR A 42 22.71 -8.98 -8.05
N ALA A 43 21.44 -9.42 -8.14
CA ALA A 43 20.31 -8.67 -7.60
C ALA A 43 20.39 -8.50 -6.07
N ILE A 44 20.77 -9.55 -5.34
CA ILE A 44 20.91 -9.51 -3.88
C ILE A 44 22.04 -8.56 -3.49
N LYS A 45 23.20 -8.64 -4.16
CA LYS A 45 24.36 -7.79 -3.87
C LYS A 45 24.05 -6.32 -4.12
N ALA A 46 23.42 -6.00 -5.25
CA ALA A 46 23.02 -4.63 -5.58
C ALA A 46 22.00 -4.10 -4.57
N TYR A 47 21.00 -4.89 -4.19
CA TYR A 47 20.01 -4.48 -3.20
C TYR A 47 20.62 -4.24 -1.81
N LYS A 48 21.59 -5.07 -1.39
CA LYS A 48 22.35 -4.88 -0.15
C LYS A 48 23.27 -3.66 -0.17
N ALA A 49 23.63 -3.17 -1.35
CA ALA A 49 24.38 -1.94 -1.55
C ALA A 49 23.47 -0.69 -1.65
N ASP A 50 22.21 -0.80 -1.21
CA ASP A 50 21.19 0.26 -1.26
C ASP A 50 20.88 0.80 -2.67
N VAL A 51 21.16 0.02 -3.71
CA VAL A 51 20.80 0.37 -5.10
C VAL A 51 19.27 0.32 -5.25
N PRO A 52 18.63 1.32 -5.88
CA PRO A 52 17.19 1.31 -6.09
C PRO A 52 16.78 0.14 -7.00
N LEU A 53 15.61 -0.45 -6.67
CA LEU A 53 15.06 -1.61 -7.38
C LEU A 53 14.84 -1.36 -8.88
N GLU A 54 14.61 -0.11 -9.27
CA GLU A 54 14.43 0.31 -10.66
C GLU A 54 15.71 0.14 -11.47
N THR A 55 16.85 0.51 -10.90
CA THR A 55 18.17 0.34 -11.53
C THR A 55 18.53 -1.14 -11.64
N ILE A 56 18.31 -1.92 -10.58
CA ILE A 56 18.55 -3.38 -10.60
C ILE A 56 17.68 -4.06 -11.67
N ALA A 57 16.42 -3.62 -11.79
CA ALA A 57 15.48 -4.13 -12.78
C ALA A 57 15.93 -3.79 -14.22
N PHE A 58 16.43 -2.57 -14.43
CA PHE A 58 16.98 -2.14 -15.71
C PHE A 58 18.23 -2.94 -16.11
N GLU A 59 19.18 -3.14 -15.20
CA GLU A 59 20.41 -3.90 -15.46
C GLU A 59 20.15 -5.37 -15.79
N LEU A 60 19.14 -5.98 -15.16
CA LEU A 60 18.78 -7.38 -15.37
C LEU A 60 17.81 -7.58 -16.53
N ASP A 61 17.37 -6.51 -17.20
CA ASP A 61 16.29 -6.51 -18.19
C ASP A 61 15.05 -7.25 -17.67
N ARG A 62 14.58 -6.87 -16.47
CA ARG A 62 13.41 -7.45 -15.80
C ARG A 62 12.50 -6.36 -15.26
N SER A 63 11.26 -6.73 -14.97
CA SER A 63 10.34 -5.80 -14.31
C SER A 63 10.65 -5.69 -12.81
N VAL A 64 10.47 -4.49 -12.26
CA VAL A 64 10.59 -4.20 -10.81
C VAL A 64 9.77 -5.18 -9.97
N ARG A 65 8.57 -5.55 -10.43
CA ARG A 65 7.69 -6.54 -9.78
C ARG A 65 8.35 -7.92 -9.68
N SER A 66 9.05 -8.34 -10.73
CA SER A 66 9.73 -9.63 -10.79
C SER A 66 10.93 -9.66 -9.85
N VAL A 67 11.77 -8.62 -9.89
CA VAL A 67 12.94 -8.47 -9.00
C VAL A 67 12.50 -8.44 -7.54
N ARG A 68 11.48 -7.66 -7.20
CA ARG A 68 10.92 -7.63 -5.84
C ARG A 68 10.44 -9.00 -5.40
N SER A 69 9.68 -9.71 -6.24
CA SER A 69 9.19 -11.07 -5.94
C SER A 69 10.34 -12.04 -5.69
N LYS A 70 11.48 -11.87 -6.38
CA LYS A 70 12.69 -12.66 -6.13
C LYS A 70 13.33 -12.30 -4.80
N LEU A 71 13.62 -11.02 -4.53
CA LEU A 71 14.20 -10.60 -3.25
C LEU A 71 13.33 -10.98 -2.04
N VAL A 72 12.00 -11.02 -2.21
CA VAL A 72 11.07 -11.51 -1.17
C VAL A 72 11.22 -13.00 -0.93
N ARG A 73 11.37 -13.82 -1.98
CA ARG A 73 11.57 -15.28 -1.85
C ARG A 73 12.92 -15.62 -1.22
N GLU A 74 13.94 -14.83 -1.55
CA GLU A 74 15.27 -14.92 -0.93
C GLU A 74 15.31 -14.34 0.50
N GLY A 75 14.22 -13.74 0.96
CA GLY A 75 14.10 -13.18 2.31
C GLY A 75 14.89 -11.89 2.56
N VAL A 76 15.47 -11.28 1.52
CA VAL A 76 16.33 -10.09 1.63
C VAL A 76 15.52 -8.79 1.56
N TYR A 77 14.34 -8.81 0.93
CA TYR A 77 13.56 -7.59 0.71
C TYR A 77 13.02 -6.99 2.02
N ILE A 78 13.44 -5.77 2.32
CA ILE A 78 12.93 -4.95 3.41
C ILE A 78 11.92 -3.96 2.83
N ALA A 79 10.65 -4.09 3.25
CA ALA A 79 9.61 -3.15 2.87
C ALA A 79 9.91 -1.77 3.48
N LYS A 80 10.01 -0.74 2.64
CA LYS A 80 10.16 0.64 3.13
C LYS A 80 8.97 0.98 4.02
N GLN A 81 9.25 1.46 5.23
CA GLN A 81 8.21 1.97 6.11
C GLN A 81 7.53 3.16 5.42
N LYS A 82 6.20 3.16 5.38
CA LYS A 82 5.47 4.33 4.89
C LYS A 82 5.79 5.48 5.85
N PRO A 83 6.10 6.69 5.36
CA PRO A 83 6.25 7.84 6.23
C PRO A 83 4.95 7.98 7.02
N ILE A 84 5.05 7.80 8.33
CA ILE A 84 3.95 8.08 9.25
C ILE A 84 3.75 9.58 9.11
N ALA A 85 2.57 9.99 8.63
CA ALA A 85 2.23 11.40 8.55
C ALA A 85 2.49 12.01 9.94
N ILE A 86 3.48 12.90 10.01
CA ILE A 86 3.79 13.66 11.22
C ILE A 86 2.46 14.30 11.62
N LYS A 87 1.97 13.99 12.82
CA LYS A 87 0.82 14.70 13.39
C LYS A 87 1.25 16.15 13.53
N SER A 88 0.97 16.95 12.52
CA SER A 88 1.14 18.39 12.61
C SER A 88 0.26 18.84 13.78
N ASN A 89 0.77 19.77 14.59
CA ASN A 89 0.15 20.30 15.80
C ASN A 89 -1.08 21.18 15.47
N VAL A 90 -1.77 20.86 14.37
CA VAL A 90 -2.92 21.57 13.85
C VAL A 90 -4.14 21.08 14.62
N PRO A 91 -4.95 21.99 15.17
CA PRO A 91 -6.15 21.61 15.89
C PRO A 91 -7.03 20.70 15.03
N THR A 92 -7.54 19.65 15.68
CA THR A 92 -8.49 18.75 15.08
C THR A 92 -9.81 19.48 14.87
N LYS A 93 -10.63 19.00 13.92
CA LYS A 93 -11.95 19.62 13.67
C LYS A 93 -12.83 19.61 14.94
N LYS A 94 -12.67 18.59 15.79
CA LYS A 94 -13.40 18.48 17.05
C LYS A 94 -12.98 19.55 18.06
N GLU A 95 -11.70 19.87 18.13
CA GLU A 95 -11.19 20.96 18.97
C GLU A 95 -11.74 22.30 18.48
N LEU A 96 -11.68 22.58 17.16
CA LEU A 96 -12.26 23.80 16.59
C LEU A 96 -13.76 23.97 16.85
N LEU A 97 -14.54 22.89 16.78
CA LEU A 97 -15.98 22.96 17.08
C LEU A 97 -16.24 23.27 18.57
N ARG A 98 -15.41 22.72 19.47
CA ARG A 98 -15.49 22.99 20.91
C ARG A 98 -15.11 24.43 21.22
N ASP A 99 -14.06 24.94 20.59
CA ASP A 99 -13.61 26.32 20.77
C ASP A 99 -14.67 27.29 20.24
N LEU A 100 -15.25 27.00 19.07
CA LEU A 100 -16.35 27.79 18.53
C LEU A 100 -17.58 27.81 19.45
N GLU A 101 -17.89 26.72 20.14
CA GLU A 101 -19.01 26.65 21.09
C GLU A 101 -18.81 27.54 22.33
N VAL A 102 -17.54 27.84 22.68
CA VAL A 102 -17.22 28.76 23.79
C VAL A 102 -17.38 30.23 23.38
N VAL A 103 -17.10 30.57 22.13
CA VAL A 103 -17.07 31.98 21.67
C VAL A 103 -18.36 32.38 20.94
N ALA A 104 -19.04 31.46 20.26
CA ALA A 104 -20.24 31.77 19.49
C ALA A 104 -21.46 32.00 20.41
N PRO A 105 -22.34 32.97 20.09
CA PRO A 105 -23.56 33.23 20.85
C PRO A 105 -24.73 32.29 20.49
N PHE A 106 -24.47 31.19 19.78
CA PHE A 106 -25.48 30.24 19.30
C PHE A 106 -24.97 28.79 19.32
N ALA A 107 -25.88 27.84 19.20
CA ALA A 107 -25.56 26.42 19.18
C ALA A 107 -24.81 26.00 17.90
N VAL A 108 -23.67 25.32 18.05
CA VAL A 108 -22.81 24.88 16.94
C VAL A 108 -23.32 23.57 16.29
N THR A 109 -24.53 23.13 16.64
CA THR A 109 -25.19 21.97 16.04
C THR A 109 -25.44 22.21 14.55
N GLY A 110 -24.77 21.44 13.69
CA GLY A 110 -24.87 21.54 12.22
C GLY A 110 -23.57 21.94 11.50
N PHE A 111 -22.55 22.38 12.23
CA PHE A 111 -21.24 22.79 11.65
C PHE A 111 -20.27 21.63 11.42
N GLU A 112 -20.69 20.37 11.61
CA GLU A 112 -19.84 19.17 11.45
C GLU A 112 -19.25 19.04 10.03
N ASN A 113 -20.02 19.49 9.04
CA ASN A 113 -19.65 19.46 7.63
C ASN A 113 -18.86 20.70 7.18
N ALA A 114 -18.63 21.68 8.04
CA ALA A 114 -17.82 22.85 7.72
C ALA A 114 -16.34 22.48 7.50
N THR A 115 -15.64 23.29 6.71
CA THR A 115 -14.19 23.19 6.53
C THR A 115 -13.47 23.75 7.75
N LYS A 116 -12.24 23.27 8.02
CA LYS A 116 -11.44 23.75 9.16
C LYS A 116 -11.17 25.26 9.08
N ASP A 117 -10.87 25.76 7.89
CA ASP A 117 -10.56 27.18 7.68
C ASP A 117 -11.76 28.09 7.92
N ALA A 118 -12.98 27.61 7.59
CA ALA A 118 -14.21 28.34 7.87
C ALA A 118 -14.48 28.42 9.38
N LEU A 119 -14.27 27.30 10.11
CA LEU A 119 -14.39 27.29 11.58
C LEU A 119 -13.38 28.24 12.23
N GLN A 120 -12.12 28.22 11.78
CA GLN A 120 -11.09 29.10 12.32
C GLN A 120 -11.40 30.57 12.06
N SER A 121 -11.88 30.91 10.84
CA SER A 121 -12.28 32.29 10.50
C SER A 121 -13.41 32.79 11.41
N LEU A 122 -14.39 31.94 11.71
CA LEU A 122 -15.51 32.29 12.61
C LEU A 122 -15.02 32.52 14.04
N ILE A 123 -14.17 31.62 14.57
CA ILE A 123 -13.59 31.77 15.91
C ILE A 123 -12.87 33.12 16.02
N ASN A 124 -11.99 33.43 15.07
CA ASN A 124 -11.22 34.67 15.07
C ASN A 124 -12.11 35.93 15.06
N GLU A 125 -13.20 35.92 14.28
CA GLU A 125 -14.11 37.08 14.23
C GLU A 125 -14.88 37.25 15.54
N PHE A 126 -15.32 36.15 16.18
CA PHE A 126 -16.01 36.25 17.46
C PHE A 126 -15.07 36.65 18.61
N GLU A 127 -13.82 36.18 18.61
CA GLU A 127 -12.80 36.64 19.56
C GLU A 127 -12.54 38.14 19.40
N ARG A 128 -12.40 38.60 18.15
CA ARG A 128 -12.24 40.03 17.84
C ARG A 128 -13.41 40.87 18.36
N LEU A 129 -14.65 40.39 18.25
CA LEU A 129 -15.84 41.08 18.76
C LEU A 129 -15.96 41.05 20.28
N LYS A 130 -15.32 40.09 20.95
CA LYS A 130 -15.34 39.95 22.41
C LYS A 130 -14.34 40.89 23.09
N ASP A 131 -13.23 41.18 22.42
CA ASP A 131 -12.14 42.01 22.94
C ASP A 131 -12.30 43.51 22.63
N GLY A 132 -13.27 43.90 21.81
CA GLY A 132 -13.58 45.28 21.43
C GLY A 132 -14.83 45.83 22.11
#